data_AF-A0A958RQK3-F1
#
_entry.id   AF-A0A958RQK3-F1
#
_cell.length_a   1.000
_cell.length_b   1.000
_cell.length_c   1.000
_cell.angle_alpha   90.00
_cell.angle_beta   90.00
_cell.angle_gamma   90.00
#
_symmetry.space_group_name_H-M   'P 1'
#
loop_
_entity.id
_entity.type
_entity.pdbx_description
1 polymer ?
#
loop_
_entity_poly.entity_id
_entity_poly.type
_entity_poly.pdbx_seq_one_letter_code
_entity_poly.pdbx_strand_id
1 'polypeptide(L)'
;MLFEKVERIILGETFKSPLEAVNCQSCQMAIKGIYLEALKCCTYHPFLPNYMVGGILDGSKDGAKIIKDKIEKKIFVLPLGVLPSWAYRQEHKFLNANEYGRNKDLLCPFFNSLEGSCKIWTFRSSVCRSFYCESSWGKEGLKYWELYNEAHHYVEMALTQECLLQFGFEWQEIENQLDYLEAPAHQLNPLNKLSKKIDEELWQHKIQDKIEFFRDCYNYVSSLSQSKLIALLEKEGLDKFTELKEWCNEYL
;
A
#
# COMPACT_ATOMS: atom_id res chain seq x y z
N MET A 1 9.24 10.38 -5.57
CA MET A 1 9.76 9.68 -4.35
C MET A 1 9.49 8.18 -4.44
N LEU A 2 10.55 7.36 -4.35
CA LEU A 2 10.66 5.92 -4.61
C LEU A 2 9.98 5.35 -5.87
N PHE A 3 8.66 5.42 -6.03
CA PHE A 3 8.01 4.93 -7.25
C PHE A 3 8.47 5.68 -8.49
N GLU A 4 8.56 7.01 -8.43
CA GLU A 4 9.18 7.78 -9.52
C GLU A 4 10.63 7.34 -9.80
N LYS A 5 11.37 6.89 -8.76
CA LYS A 5 12.74 6.37 -8.93
C LYS A 5 12.68 5.02 -9.65
N VAL A 6 11.77 4.12 -9.25
CA VAL A 6 11.52 2.82 -9.90
C VAL A 6 11.08 3.01 -11.35
N GLU A 7 10.08 3.86 -11.60
CA GLU A 7 9.58 4.21 -12.93
C GLU A 7 10.71 4.78 -13.80
N ARG A 8 11.49 5.75 -13.32
CA ARG A 8 12.64 6.29 -14.08
C ARG A 8 13.70 5.24 -14.38
N ILE A 9 13.96 4.33 -13.44
CA ILE A 9 14.93 3.26 -13.60
C ILE A 9 14.49 2.24 -14.66
N ILE A 10 13.20 1.85 -14.64
CA ILE A 10 12.69 0.74 -15.47
C ILE A 10 12.11 1.24 -16.79
N LEU A 11 11.27 2.27 -16.74
CA LEU A 11 10.58 2.82 -17.90
C LEU A 11 11.44 3.85 -18.65
N GLY A 12 12.41 4.44 -17.96
CA GLY A 12 13.36 5.44 -18.48
C GLY A 12 13.03 6.87 -18.05
N GLU A 13 14.02 7.77 -18.14
CA GLU A 13 13.89 9.17 -17.69
C GLU A 13 12.84 9.99 -18.45
N THR A 14 12.49 9.55 -19.66
CA THR A 14 11.49 10.21 -20.52
C THR A 14 10.07 9.74 -20.25
N PHE A 15 9.87 8.70 -19.42
CA PHE A 15 8.53 8.23 -19.09
C PHE A 15 7.80 9.30 -18.26
N LYS A 16 6.73 9.84 -18.84
CA LYS A 16 5.80 10.73 -18.14
C LYS A 16 4.52 9.98 -17.87
N SER A 17 4.37 9.56 -16.62
CA SER A 17 3.10 9.02 -16.18
C SER A 17 2.01 10.09 -16.31
N PRO A 18 0.80 9.77 -16.81
CA PRO A 18 -0.34 10.70 -16.87
C PRO A 18 -0.86 11.16 -15.48
N LEU A 19 -0.13 10.86 -14.40
CA LEU A 19 -0.45 11.13 -12.99
C LEU A 19 -0.72 12.61 -12.63
N GLU A 20 -0.24 13.59 -13.41
CA GLU A 20 -0.17 14.99 -12.95
C GLU A 20 -1.53 15.67 -12.73
N ALA A 21 -2.64 15.12 -13.22
CA ALA A 21 -3.95 15.77 -13.11
C ALA A 21 -4.90 15.16 -12.05
N VAL A 22 -4.51 14.07 -11.36
CA VAL A 22 -5.47 13.31 -10.55
C VAL A 22 -5.19 13.44 -9.06
N ASN A 23 -6.13 14.06 -8.35
CA ASN A 23 -6.16 14.06 -6.90
C ASN A 23 -7.53 13.60 -6.38
N CYS A 24 -7.59 13.16 -5.12
CA CYS A 24 -8.86 12.76 -4.49
C CYS A 24 -9.78 13.95 -4.16
N GLN A 25 -9.38 15.20 -4.44
CA GLN A 25 -10.22 16.37 -4.15
C GLN A 25 -11.41 16.45 -5.11
N SER A 26 -11.24 16.03 -6.36
CA SER A 26 -12.27 16.07 -7.41
C SER A 26 -12.85 14.69 -7.74
N CYS A 27 -13.29 13.94 -6.72
CA CYS A 27 -13.81 12.58 -6.90
C CYS A 27 -15.11 12.57 -7.73
N GLN A 28 -15.05 12.08 -8.96
CA GLN A 28 -16.22 12.03 -9.86
C GLN A 28 -17.38 11.21 -9.31
N MET A 29 -17.09 10.11 -8.60
CA MET A 29 -18.13 9.28 -7.99
C MET A 29 -18.90 9.99 -6.89
N ALA A 30 -18.24 10.90 -6.18
CA ALA A 30 -18.90 11.72 -5.16
C ALA A 30 -19.75 12.83 -5.80
N ILE A 31 -19.24 13.47 -6.86
CA ILE A 31 -20.00 14.44 -7.68
C ILE A 31 -21.27 13.81 -8.26
N LYS A 32 -21.20 12.56 -8.71
CA LYS A 32 -22.36 11.80 -9.23
C LYS A 32 -23.30 11.25 -8.14
N GLY A 33 -22.98 11.45 -6.86
CA GLY A 33 -23.78 10.95 -5.72
C GLY A 33 -23.71 9.44 -5.50
N ILE A 34 -22.81 8.73 -6.20
CA ILE A 34 -22.60 7.29 -6.04
C ILE A 34 -21.88 7.04 -4.73
N TYR A 35 -20.78 7.77 -4.47
CA TYR A 35 -20.13 7.80 -3.16
C TYR A 35 -20.63 8.98 -2.33
N LEU A 36 -20.59 8.86 -1.01
CA LEU A 36 -20.82 9.99 -0.14
C LEU A 36 -19.62 10.93 -0.21
N GLU A 37 -19.86 12.24 -0.35
CA GLU A 37 -18.81 13.27 -0.44
C GLU A 37 -17.82 13.22 0.73
N ALA A 38 -18.34 12.94 1.92
CA ALA A 38 -17.56 12.81 3.15
C ALA A 38 -16.72 11.51 3.24
N LEU A 39 -16.84 10.58 2.28
CA LEU A 39 -16.14 9.29 2.27
C LEU A 39 -15.32 9.05 1.01
N LYS A 40 -15.84 9.41 -0.18
CA LYS A 40 -15.22 9.16 -1.48
C LYS A 40 -14.87 7.66 -1.65
N CYS A 41 -13.80 7.32 -2.37
CA CYS A 41 -13.26 5.96 -2.39
C CYS A 41 -12.50 5.58 -1.10
N CYS A 42 -12.41 6.48 -0.11
CA CYS A 42 -11.65 6.26 1.12
C CYS A 42 -12.41 5.40 2.15
N THR A 43 -13.29 4.51 1.71
CA THR A 43 -13.80 3.36 2.48
C THR A 43 -12.96 2.10 2.25
N TYR A 44 -11.75 2.26 1.71
CA TYR A 44 -10.74 1.23 1.56
C TYR A 44 -9.50 1.52 2.43
N HIS A 45 -9.11 0.58 3.29
CA HIS A 45 -7.87 0.60 4.04
C HIS A 45 -6.86 -0.32 3.34
N PRO A 46 -5.79 0.22 2.71
CA PRO A 46 -4.78 -0.59 2.05
C PRO A 46 -3.84 -1.26 3.06
N PHE A 47 -3.21 -2.36 2.66
CA PHE A 47 -1.94 -2.77 3.24
C PHE A 47 -0.86 -1.72 2.92
N LEU A 48 0.00 -1.44 3.91
CA LEU A 48 1.14 -0.54 3.75
C LEU A 48 2.45 -1.31 3.98
N PRO A 49 3.30 -1.45 2.94
CA PRO A 49 4.65 -2.02 3.04
C PRO A 49 5.52 -1.41 4.14
N ASN A 50 6.39 -2.22 4.75
CA ASN A 50 7.28 -1.80 5.84
C ASN A 50 8.08 -0.51 5.55
N TYR A 51 8.70 -0.40 4.38
CA TYR A 51 9.46 0.77 3.99
C TYR A 51 8.55 1.99 3.74
N MET A 52 7.30 1.80 3.30
CA MET A 52 6.34 2.90 3.19
C MET A 52 5.90 3.40 4.56
N VAL A 53 5.75 2.48 5.52
CA VAL A 53 5.47 2.84 6.92
C VAL A 53 6.61 3.70 7.47
N GLY A 54 7.87 3.36 7.19
CA GLY A 54 9.01 4.21 7.53
C GLY A 54 8.95 5.59 6.89
N GLY A 55 8.64 5.65 5.59
CA GLY A 55 8.44 6.92 4.88
C GLY A 55 7.32 7.77 5.50
N ILE A 56 6.20 7.15 5.91
CA ILE A 56 5.09 7.83 6.59
C ILE A 56 5.54 8.39 7.95
N LEU A 57 6.31 7.62 8.72
CA LEU A 57 6.78 8.01 10.05
C LEU A 57 7.61 9.30 10.03
N ASP A 58 8.35 9.55 8.96
CA ASP A 58 9.21 10.73 8.81
C ASP A 58 8.62 11.83 7.93
N GLY A 59 7.80 11.46 6.93
CA GLY A 59 7.27 12.38 5.92
C GLY A 59 5.84 12.88 6.15
N SER A 60 5.09 12.33 7.11
CA SER A 60 3.73 12.79 7.43
C SER A 60 3.44 12.81 8.93
N LYS A 61 3.26 14.00 9.51
CA LYS A 61 2.96 14.15 10.95
C LYS A 61 1.69 13.41 11.37
N ASP A 62 0.60 13.59 10.63
CA ASP A 62 -0.69 12.96 10.95
C ASP A 62 -0.70 11.46 10.64
N GLY A 63 -0.05 11.05 9.54
CA GLY A 63 0.15 9.65 9.21
C GLY A 63 0.96 8.94 10.29
N ALA A 64 2.09 9.53 10.72
CA ALA A 64 2.94 9.01 11.77
C ALA A 64 2.19 8.81 13.09
N LYS A 65 1.30 9.75 13.46
CA LYS A 65 0.46 9.60 14.66
C LYS A 65 -0.43 8.35 14.58
N ILE A 66 -1.06 8.10 13.44
CA ILE A 66 -1.92 6.91 13.23
C ILE A 66 -1.09 5.63 13.29
N ILE A 67 0.08 5.60 12.63
CA ILE A 67 0.97 4.44 12.64
C ILE A 67 1.45 4.13 14.05
N LYS A 68 1.91 5.13 14.80
CA LYS A 68 2.37 4.96 16.19
C LYS A 68 1.27 4.41 17.10
N ASP A 69 0.05 4.93 16.97
CA ASP A 69 -1.12 4.43 17.71
C ASP A 69 -1.42 2.95 17.38
N LYS A 70 -1.33 2.56 16.11
CA LYS A 70 -1.48 1.15 15.69
C LYS A 70 -0.37 0.26 16.25
N ILE A 71 0.88 0.73 16.28
CA ILE A 71 2.02 -0.01 16.85
C ILE A 71 1.79 -0.23 18.34
N GLU A 72 1.48 0.82 19.10
CA GLU A 72 1.25 0.76 20.54
C GLU A 72 0.10 -0.19 20.89
N LYS A 73 -1.01 -0.10 20.14
CA LYS A 73 -2.20 -0.94 20.35
C LYS A 73 -2.11 -2.33 19.72
N LYS A 74 -1.01 -2.65 19.03
CA LYS A 74 -0.78 -3.91 18.29
C LYS A 74 -1.88 -4.21 17.26
N ILE A 75 -2.41 -3.19 16.61
CA ILE A 75 -3.49 -3.30 15.61
C ILE A 75 -2.88 -3.70 14.27
N PHE A 76 -2.61 -5.01 14.13
CA PHE A 76 -2.12 -5.66 12.92
C PHE A 76 -0.93 -4.93 12.29
N VAL A 77 0.12 -4.77 13.10
CA VAL A 77 1.41 -4.23 12.67
C VAL A 77 2.44 -5.36 12.71
N LEU A 78 2.88 -5.77 11.53
CA LEU A 78 3.78 -6.89 11.29
C LEU A 78 5.11 -6.34 10.74
N PRO A 79 6.21 -7.11 10.78
CA PRO A 79 7.43 -6.73 10.07
C PRO A 79 7.22 -6.50 8.57
N LEU A 80 6.29 -7.22 7.91
CA LEU A 80 5.87 -6.94 6.53
C LEU A 80 5.29 -5.52 6.36
N GLY A 81 4.66 -4.97 7.39
CA GLY A 81 4.03 -3.66 7.33
C GLY A 81 2.75 -3.53 8.16
N VAL A 82 1.92 -2.56 7.79
CA VAL A 82 0.66 -2.28 8.50
C VAL A 82 -0.52 -2.79 7.68
N LEU A 83 -1.30 -3.67 8.30
CA LEU A 83 -2.51 -4.21 7.70
C LEU A 83 -3.75 -3.51 8.28
N PRO A 84 -4.90 -3.59 7.57
CA PRO A 84 -6.19 -3.26 8.15
C PRO A 84 -6.48 -4.11 9.38
N SER A 85 -7.37 -3.64 10.25
CA SER A 85 -7.81 -4.43 11.40
C SER A 85 -8.63 -5.64 10.96
N TRP A 86 -8.75 -6.61 11.85
CA TRP A 86 -9.55 -7.81 11.60
C TRP A 86 -11.02 -7.49 11.29
N ALA A 87 -11.68 -6.70 12.15
CA ALA A 87 -13.07 -6.31 11.96
C ALA A 87 -13.27 -5.60 10.62
N TYR A 88 -12.33 -4.72 10.24
CA TYR A 88 -12.36 -4.08 8.94
C TYR A 88 -12.30 -5.11 7.79
N ARG A 89 -11.38 -6.09 7.85
CA ARG A 89 -11.26 -7.11 6.79
C ARG A 89 -12.51 -7.97 6.68
N GLN A 90 -13.13 -8.33 7.81
CA GLN A 90 -14.39 -9.09 7.82
C GLN A 90 -15.52 -8.28 7.20
N GLU A 91 -15.72 -7.06 7.65
CA GLU A 91 -16.78 -6.19 7.16
C GLU A 91 -16.61 -5.89 5.67
N HIS A 92 -15.37 -5.58 5.24
CA HIS A 92 -15.07 -5.32 3.84
C HIS A 92 -15.24 -6.56 2.94
N LYS A 93 -15.02 -7.78 3.45
CA LYS A 93 -15.19 -9.02 2.67
C LYS A 93 -16.65 -9.28 2.29
N PHE A 94 -17.58 -8.91 3.17
CA PHE A 94 -19.02 -9.10 2.94
C PHE A 94 -19.69 -7.83 2.41
N LEU A 95 -18.90 -6.82 2.04
CA LEU A 95 -19.39 -5.56 1.52
C LEU A 95 -20.12 -5.77 0.20
N ASN A 96 -21.35 -5.29 0.11
CA ASN A 96 -22.04 -5.25 -1.16
C ASN A 96 -21.52 -4.08 -2.02
N ALA A 97 -21.64 -4.18 -3.35
CA ALA A 97 -21.15 -3.15 -4.26
C ALA A 97 -21.76 -1.75 -4.00
N ASN A 98 -22.97 -1.71 -3.43
CA ASN A 98 -23.68 -0.48 -3.09
C ASN A 98 -23.25 0.12 -1.75
N GLU A 99 -22.41 -0.54 -0.95
CA GLU A 99 -21.92 -0.01 0.34
C GLU A 99 -20.55 0.65 0.21
N TYR A 100 -19.78 0.29 -0.82
CA TYR A 100 -18.49 0.91 -1.10
C TYR A 100 -18.63 2.41 -1.37
N GLY A 101 -17.80 3.22 -0.71
CA GLY A 101 -17.89 4.67 -0.74
C GLY A 101 -19.09 5.26 0.00
N ARG A 102 -19.86 4.44 0.73
CA ARG A 102 -21.09 4.87 1.44
C ARG A 102 -21.15 4.43 2.90
N ASN A 103 -20.47 3.35 3.27
CA ASN A 103 -20.38 2.89 4.64
C ASN A 103 -19.30 3.70 5.42
N LYS A 104 -19.74 4.46 6.43
CA LYS A 104 -18.86 5.30 7.26
C LYS A 104 -17.99 4.48 8.22
N ASP A 105 -18.42 3.28 8.58
CA ASP A 105 -17.69 2.41 9.51
C ASP A 105 -16.41 1.83 8.86
N LEU A 106 -16.37 1.83 7.53
CA LEU A 106 -15.20 1.45 6.73
C LEU A 106 -14.27 2.62 6.38
N LEU A 107 -14.49 3.81 6.95
CA LEU A 107 -13.66 4.96 6.62
C LEU A 107 -12.18 4.69 6.96
N CYS A 108 -11.33 4.84 5.94
CA CYS A 108 -9.90 4.65 6.05
C CYS A 108 -9.33 5.61 7.12
N PRO A 109 -8.52 5.12 8.08
CA PRO A 109 -8.01 5.96 9.17
C PRO A 109 -7.12 7.12 8.68
N PHE A 110 -6.53 6.97 7.50
CA PHE A 110 -5.69 7.98 6.88
C PHE A 110 -6.49 9.06 6.12
N PHE A 111 -7.81 8.93 5.97
CA PHE A 111 -8.62 9.99 5.40
C PHE A 111 -8.77 11.15 6.40
N ASN A 112 -8.63 12.37 5.91
CA ASN A 112 -8.99 13.59 6.62
C ASN A 112 -10.34 14.06 6.11
N SER A 113 -11.41 13.79 6.87
CA SER A 113 -12.77 14.17 6.48
C SER A 113 -13.01 15.69 6.52
N LEU A 114 -12.21 16.45 7.26
CA LEU A 114 -12.32 17.91 7.31
C LEU A 114 -11.76 18.56 6.04
N GLU A 115 -10.61 18.07 5.57
CA GLU A 115 -9.92 18.61 4.38
C GLU A 115 -10.26 17.86 3.09
N GLY A 116 -10.94 16.71 3.19
CA GLY A 116 -11.20 15.81 2.08
C GLY A 116 -9.92 15.24 1.44
N SER A 117 -8.85 15.09 2.23
CA SER A 117 -7.49 14.76 1.81
C SER A 117 -6.98 13.45 2.44
N CYS A 118 -5.90 12.86 1.90
CA CYS A 118 -5.26 11.68 2.49
C CYS A 118 -4.01 12.11 3.29
N LYS A 119 -3.96 11.76 4.57
CA LYS A 119 -2.85 12.07 5.48
C LYS A 119 -1.53 11.40 5.04
N ILE A 120 -1.59 10.35 4.21
CA ILE A 120 -0.42 9.62 3.70
C ILE A 120 -0.27 9.73 2.18
N TRP A 121 -0.78 10.79 1.56
CA TRP A 121 -0.86 10.96 0.09
C TRP A 121 0.39 10.49 -0.67
N THR A 122 1.57 10.94 -0.22
CA THR A 122 2.89 10.66 -0.82
C THR A 122 3.35 9.20 -0.68
N PHE A 123 2.81 8.49 0.31
CA PHE A 123 3.20 7.12 0.68
C PHE A 123 2.03 6.13 0.58
N ARG A 124 1.02 6.45 -0.25
CA ARG A 124 -0.05 5.51 -0.58
C ARG A 124 0.54 4.28 -1.27
N SER A 125 -0.08 3.12 -1.07
CA SER A 125 0.25 1.91 -1.83
C SER A 125 -0.25 1.99 -3.28
N SER A 126 0.19 1.04 -4.11
CA SER A 126 -0.16 0.87 -5.51
C SER A 126 -1.67 0.87 -5.69
N VAL A 127 -2.41 0.13 -4.85
CA VAL A 127 -3.87 0.05 -4.90
C VAL A 127 -4.50 1.44 -4.81
N CYS A 128 -4.13 2.25 -3.82
CA CYS A 128 -4.71 3.58 -3.67
C CYS A 128 -4.18 4.60 -4.70
N ARG A 129 -2.99 4.39 -5.27
CA ARG A 129 -2.45 5.25 -6.36
C ARG A 129 -3.10 4.97 -7.70
N SER A 130 -3.48 3.72 -7.92
CA SER A 130 -4.02 3.20 -9.19
C SER A 130 -5.54 3.02 -9.17
N PHE A 131 -6.22 3.33 -8.07
CA PHE A 131 -7.66 3.18 -8.00
C PHE A 131 -8.39 4.31 -8.73
N TYR A 132 -8.96 4.00 -9.89
CA TYR A 132 -9.78 4.89 -10.69
C TYR A 132 -11.11 4.25 -11.02
N CYS A 133 -12.20 4.92 -10.63
CA CYS A 133 -13.55 4.43 -10.91
C CYS A 133 -13.97 4.66 -12.37
N GLU A 134 -13.43 5.70 -13.00
CA GLU A 134 -13.68 6.08 -14.38
C GLU A 134 -12.40 6.66 -14.98
N SER A 135 -12.26 6.52 -16.30
CA SER A 135 -11.17 7.13 -17.06
C SER A 135 -11.73 7.91 -18.25
N SER A 136 -11.14 9.06 -18.54
CA SER A 136 -11.42 9.84 -19.75
C SER A 136 -11.09 9.08 -21.03
N TRP A 137 -10.27 8.03 -20.94
CA TRP A 137 -9.91 7.14 -22.05
C TRP A 137 -10.75 5.84 -22.05
N GLY A 138 -11.84 5.82 -21.27
CA GLY A 138 -12.74 4.67 -21.19
C GLY A 138 -12.04 3.41 -20.68
N LYS A 139 -12.32 2.28 -21.34
CA LYS A 139 -11.79 0.96 -20.94
C LYS A 139 -10.27 0.89 -21.02
N GLU A 140 -9.66 1.50 -22.03
CA GLU A 140 -8.20 1.48 -22.18
C GLU A 140 -7.50 2.20 -21.04
N GLY A 141 -8.02 3.36 -20.64
CA GLY A 141 -7.48 4.06 -19.48
C GLY A 141 -7.67 3.29 -18.16
N LEU A 142 -8.73 2.50 -18.02
CA LEU A 142 -8.88 1.59 -16.86
C LEU A 142 -7.86 0.45 -16.93
N LYS A 143 -7.60 -0.09 -18.13
CA LYS A 143 -6.56 -1.11 -18.34
C LYS A 143 -5.18 -0.59 -17.97
N TYR A 144 -4.84 0.64 -18.34
CA TYR A 144 -3.60 1.28 -17.88
C TYR A 144 -3.44 1.27 -16.36
N TRP A 145 -4.50 1.64 -15.62
CA TRP A 145 -4.44 1.67 -14.16
C TRP A 145 -4.34 0.28 -13.53
N GLU A 146 -4.93 -0.73 -14.16
CA GLU A 146 -4.73 -2.14 -13.77
C GLU A 146 -3.26 -2.55 -13.95
N LEU A 147 -2.67 -2.32 -15.13
CA LEU A 147 -1.26 -2.61 -15.40
C LEU A 147 -0.32 -1.85 -14.46
N TYR A 148 -0.64 -0.57 -14.20
CA TYR A 148 0.08 0.25 -13.23
C TYR A 148 0.03 -0.38 -11.84
N ASN A 149 -1.17 -0.77 -11.38
CA ASN A 149 -1.35 -1.41 -10.09
C ASN A 149 -0.51 -2.70 -9.98
N GLU A 150 -0.59 -3.58 -10.98
CA GLU A 150 0.11 -4.85 -10.97
C GLU A 150 1.63 -4.70 -10.93
N ALA A 151 2.19 -3.86 -11.81
CA ALA A 151 3.62 -3.60 -11.85
C ALA A 151 4.12 -3.01 -10.53
N HIS A 152 3.37 -2.06 -9.96
CA HIS A 152 3.75 -1.38 -8.72
C HIS A 152 3.56 -2.26 -7.50
N HIS A 153 2.49 -3.06 -7.45
CA HIS A 153 2.26 -4.01 -6.37
C HIS A 153 3.37 -5.07 -6.29
N TYR A 154 3.85 -5.54 -7.45
CA TYR A 154 4.99 -6.47 -7.48
C TYR A 154 6.24 -5.86 -6.83
N VAL A 155 6.57 -4.61 -7.20
CA VAL A 155 7.69 -3.88 -6.60
C VAL A 155 7.49 -3.69 -5.10
N GLU A 156 6.28 -3.37 -4.66
CA GLU A 156 5.96 -3.24 -3.23
C GLU A 156 6.29 -4.51 -2.47
N MET A 157 5.84 -5.66 -2.95
CA MET A 157 6.07 -6.93 -2.28
C MET A 157 7.53 -7.35 -2.33
N ALA A 158 8.21 -7.21 -3.47
CA ALA A 158 9.63 -7.53 -3.62
C ALA A 158 10.49 -6.69 -2.65
N LEU A 159 10.27 -5.38 -2.57
CA LEU A 159 11.00 -4.50 -1.65
C LEU A 159 10.65 -4.76 -0.18
N THR A 160 9.40 -5.12 0.10
CA THR A 160 8.98 -5.48 1.46
C THR A 160 9.74 -6.71 1.96
N GLN A 161 9.80 -7.76 1.14
CA GLN A 161 10.47 -9.01 1.47
C GLN A 161 12.00 -8.82 1.53
N GLU A 162 12.58 -8.05 0.61
CA GLU A 162 14.02 -7.73 0.66
C GLU A 162 14.40 -7.01 1.95
N CYS A 163 13.56 -6.09 2.45
CA CYS A 163 13.80 -5.47 3.76
C CYS A 163 13.85 -6.52 4.87
N LEU A 164 12.93 -7.49 4.87
CA LEU A 164 12.92 -8.55 5.89
C LEU A 164 14.20 -9.38 5.83
N LEU A 165 14.62 -9.84 4.65
CA LEU A 165 15.87 -10.57 4.47
C LEU A 165 17.07 -9.74 4.95
N GLN A 166 17.12 -8.46 4.57
CA GLN A 166 18.19 -7.54 4.95
C GLN A 166 18.31 -7.35 6.47
N PHE A 167 17.20 -7.43 7.21
CA PHE A 167 17.15 -7.29 8.67
C PHE A 167 17.12 -8.64 9.40
N GLY A 168 17.50 -9.73 8.74
CA GLY A 168 17.76 -11.03 9.36
C GLY A 168 16.51 -11.86 9.65
N PHE A 169 15.45 -11.65 8.88
CA PHE A 169 14.33 -12.58 8.80
C PHE A 169 14.62 -13.67 7.79
N GLU A 170 14.26 -14.90 8.12
CA GLU A 170 14.37 -16.07 7.25
C GLU A 170 13.15 -16.22 6.35
N TRP A 171 13.29 -16.92 5.22
CA TRP A 171 12.18 -17.14 4.27
C TRP A 171 10.92 -17.72 4.93
N GLN A 172 11.07 -18.71 5.81
CA GLN A 172 9.94 -19.29 6.54
C GLN A 172 9.22 -18.24 7.43
N GLU A 173 9.96 -17.29 7.99
CA GLU A 173 9.40 -16.23 8.82
C GLU A 173 8.68 -15.17 7.98
N ILE A 174 9.12 -14.97 6.74
CA ILE A 174 8.44 -14.12 5.75
C ILE A 174 7.14 -14.80 5.31
N GLU A 175 7.18 -16.09 4.94
CA GLU A 175 6.01 -16.88 4.57
C GLU A 175 4.95 -16.87 5.68
N ASN A 176 5.35 -17.10 6.94
CA ASN A 176 4.45 -17.05 8.09
C ASN A 176 3.75 -15.68 8.24
N GLN A 177 4.37 -14.59 7.79
CA GLN A 177 3.75 -13.27 7.80
C GLN A 177 2.83 -13.06 6.59
N LEU A 178 3.16 -13.61 5.41
CA LEU A 178 2.30 -13.60 4.23
C LEU A 178 0.98 -14.32 4.51
N ASP A 179 1.01 -15.38 5.30
CA ASP A 179 -0.20 -16.05 5.79
C ASP A 179 -1.16 -15.07 6.48
N TYR A 180 -0.70 -14.01 7.16
CA TYR A 180 -1.59 -13.02 7.77
C TYR A 180 -2.20 -12.03 6.77
N LEU A 181 -1.55 -11.82 5.62
CA LEU A 181 -2.13 -11.04 4.53
C LEU A 181 -3.23 -11.84 3.82
N GLU A 182 -3.00 -13.14 3.62
CA GLU A 182 -3.91 -14.02 2.90
C GLU A 182 -4.98 -14.67 3.79
N ALA A 183 -4.72 -14.77 5.10
CA ALA A 183 -5.58 -15.49 6.04
C ALA A 183 -7.02 -14.98 5.95
N PRO A 184 -7.97 -15.86 5.63
CA PRO A 184 -9.36 -15.46 5.59
C PRO A 184 -9.77 -15.06 7.00
N ALA A 185 -10.41 -13.90 7.13
CA ALA A 185 -10.40 -13.25 8.43
C ALA A 185 -11.07 -14.08 9.55
N HIS A 186 -12.00 -15.01 9.29
CA HIS A 186 -12.48 -15.97 10.31
C HIS A 186 -11.40 -16.83 11.03
N GLN A 187 -10.18 -16.94 10.51
CA GLN A 187 -9.07 -17.69 11.13
C GLN A 187 -8.24 -16.88 12.12
N LEU A 188 -8.48 -15.58 12.24
CA LEU A 188 -7.76 -14.67 13.13
C LEU A 188 -8.63 -14.30 14.34
N ASN A 189 -7.99 -14.10 15.49
CA ASN A 189 -8.64 -13.81 16.77
C ASN A 189 -9.66 -12.65 16.64
N PRO A 190 -10.87 -12.74 17.22
CA PRO A 190 -11.89 -11.68 17.18
C PRO A 190 -11.43 -10.36 17.81
N LEU A 191 -10.35 -10.37 18.58
CA LEU A 191 -9.70 -9.15 19.05
C LEU A 191 -9.09 -8.42 17.85
N ASN A 192 -9.46 -7.15 17.66
CA ASN A 192 -8.93 -6.25 16.63
C ASN A 192 -7.44 -5.90 16.76
N LYS A 193 -6.64 -6.75 17.43
CA LYS A 193 -5.22 -6.62 17.71
C LYS A 193 -4.55 -7.99 17.81
N LEU A 194 -3.25 -8.04 17.57
CA LEU A 194 -2.44 -9.25 17.77
C LEU A 194 -2.36 -9.60 19.27
N SER A 195 -2.33 -10.90 19.57
CA SER A 195 -2.01 -11.35 20.93
C SER A 195 -0.54 -11.03 21.24
N LYS A 196 -0.18 -10.88 22.52
CA LYS A 196 1.21 -10.61 22.91
C LYS A 196 2.17 -11.68 22.36
N LYS A 197 1.78 -12.95 22.45
CA LYS A 197 2.56 -14.09 21.96
C LYS A 197 2.80 -14.01 20.45
N ILE A 198 1.74 -13.83 19.67
CA ILE A 198 1.85 -13.73 18.20
C ILE A 198 2.69 -12.51 17.80
N ASP A 199 2.47 -11.37 18.46
CA ASP A 199 3.26 -10.16 18.22
C ASP A 199 4.74 -10.37 18.54
N GLU A 200 5.09 -11.09 19.61
CA GLU A 200 6.47 -11.40 19.94
C GLU A 200 7.11 -12.40 18.96
N GLU A 201 6.36 -13.44 18.55
CA GLU A 201 6.79 -14.43 17.56
C GLU A 201 7.07 -13.80 16.19
N LEU A 202 6.15 -12.98 15.68
CA LEU A 202 6.31 -12.33 14.37
C LEU A 202 7.48 -11.36 14.34
N TRP A 203 7.73 -10.64 15.44
CA TRP A 203 8.86 -9.72 15.57
C TRP A 203 10.16 -10.39 16.06
N GLN A 204 10.12 -11.73 16.23
CA GLN A 204 11.25 -12.63 16.53
C GLN A 204 12.05 -12.27 17.79
N HIS A 205 11.53 -11.43 18.69
CA HIS A 205 12.28 -10.78 19.78
C HIS A 205 13.56 -10.01 19.36
N LYS A 206 13.93 -10.03 18.08
CA LYS A 206 15.11 -9.38 17.48
C LYS A 206 14.91 -7.87 17.38
N ILE A 207 13.68 -7.44 17.12
CA ILE A 207 13.32 -6.04 16.94
C ILE A 207 12.63 -5.52 18.19
N GLN A 208 13.34 -4.67 18.95
CA GLN A 208 12.79 -4.03 20.14
C GLN A 208 12.08 -2.71 19.81
N ASP A 209 12.60 -1.96 18.83
CA ASP A 209 11.99 -0.74 18.35
C ASP A 209 11.39 -0.92 16.96
N LYS A 210 10.08 -1.12 16.91
CA LYS A 210 9.33 -1.30 15.66
C LYS A 210 9.32 -0.03 14.81
N ILE A 211 9.38 1.15 15.43
CA ILE A 211 9.39 2.43 14.69
C ILE A 211 10.71 2.56 13.96
N GLU A 212 11.81 2.30 14.66
CA GLU A 212 13.15 2.38 14.06
C GLU A 212 13.33 1.34 12.96
N PHE A 213 12.87 0.10 13.16
CA PHE A 213 12.87 -0.91 12.11
C PHE A 213 12.19 -0.44 10.81
N PHE A 214 11.01 0.20 10.90
CA PHE A 214 10.34 0.70 9.69
C PHE A 214 11.12 1.82 9.01
N ARG A 215 11.76 2.72 9.79
CA ARG A 215 12.64 3.76 9.24
C ARG A 215 13.86 3.17 8.57
N ASP A 216 14.45 2.15 9.16
CA ASP A 216 15.58 1.44 8.57
C ASP A 216 15.20 0.77 7.25
N CYS A 217 14.00 0.18 7.15
CA CYS A 217 13.45 -0.30 5.88
C CYS A 217 13.34 0.83 4.84
N TYR A 218 12.81 1.99 5.22
CA TYR A 218 12.70 3.15 4.32
C TYR A 218 14.07 3.66 3.85
N ASN A 219 15.04 3.77 4.77
CA ASN A 219 16.40 4.21 4.48
C ASN A 219 17.11 3.23 3.55
N TYR A 220 17.01 1.93 3.84
CA TYR A 220 17.57 0.87 3.02
C TYR A 220 17.02 0.95 1.59
N VAL A 221 15.70 0.93 1.41
CA VAL A 221 15.05 0.99 0.09
C VAL A 221 15.39 2.29 -0.65
N SER A 222 15.43 3.42 0.04
CA SER A 222 15.81 4.70 -0.54
C SER A 222 17.25 4.70 -1.06
N SER A 223 18.14 3.96 -0.39
CA SER A 223 19.57 3.84 -0.73
C SER A 223 19.88 2.80 -1.82
N LEU A 224 18.92 1.93 -2.18
CA LEU A 224 19.15 0.88 -3.19
C LEU A 224 19.66 1.44 -4.51
N SER A 225 20.69 0.80 -5.07
CA SER A 225 21.18 1.10 -6.40
C SER A 225 20.19 0.64 -7.48
N GLN A 226 20.30 1.22 -8.67
CA GLN A 226 19.54 0.78 -9.84
C GLN A 226 19.77 -0.70 -10.16
N SER A 227 21.01 -1.17 -10.11
CA SER A 227 21.35 -2.57 -10.40
C SER A 227 20.71 -3.53 -9.40
N LYS A 228 20.71 -3.20 -8.11
CA LYS A 228 20.10 -4.03 -7.08
C LYS A 228 18.58 -4.04 -7.22
N LEU A 229 17.96 -2.89 -7.51
CA LEU A 229 16.52 -2.83 -7.77
C LEU A 229 16.12 -3.70 -8.95
N ILE A 230 16.83 -3.61 -10.08
CA ILE A 230 16.56 -4.44 -11.27
C ILE A 230 16.72 -5.92 -10.95
N ALA A 231 17.76 -6.29 -10.20
CA ALA A 231 17.98 -7.68 -9.79
C ALA A 231 16.84 -8.22 -8.91
N LEU A 232 16.25 -7.41 -8.03
CA LEU A 232 15.16 -7.81 -7.15
C LEU A 232 13.83 -8.07 -7.87
N LEU A 233 13.61 -7.42 -9.02
CA LEU A 233 12.37 -7.59 -9.77
C LEU A 233 12.37 -8.85 -10.64
N GLU A 234 13.55 -9.41 -10.87
CA GLU A 234 13.76 -10.57 -11.73
C GLU A 234 13.07 -10.42 -13.09
N LYS A 235 12.83 -11.52 -13.80
CA LYS A 235 12.13 -11.48 -15.09
C LYS A 235 10.67 -11.07 -14.93
N GLU A 236 9.97 -11.60 -13.94
CA GLU A 236 8.53 -11.41 -13.77
C GLU A 236 8.15 -9.95 -13.49
N GLY A 237 8.86 -9.27 -12.59
CA GLY A 237 8.62 -7.86 -12.32
C GLY A 237 8.94 -6.98 -13.54
N LEU A 238 10.04 -7.28 -14.26
CA LEU A 238 10.40 -6.54 -15.48
C LEU A 238 9.39 -6.75 -16.61
N ASP A 239 8.82 -7.95 -16.75
CA ASP A 239 7.77 -8.25 -17.74
C ASP A 239 6.52 -7.38 -17.49
N LYS A 240 6.11 -7.18 -16.22
CA LYS A 240 4.97 -6.31 -15.87
C LYS A 240 5.20 -4.85 -16.26
N PHE A 241 6.41 -4.34 -16.06
CA PHE A 241 6.75 -2.98 -16.51
C PHE A 241 6.89 -2.88 -18.03
N THR A 242 7.28 -3.97 -18.70
CA THR A 242 7.33 -4.04 -20.16
C THR A 242 5.91 -3.92 -20.73
N GLU A 243 4.95 -4.68 -20.20
CA GLU A 243 3.54 -4.58 -20.61
C GLU A 243 2.97 -3.17 -20.39
N LEU A 244 3.24 -2.55 -19.22
CA LEU A 244 2.87 -1.17 -18.94
C LEU A 244 3.48 -0.19 -19.96
N LYS A 245 4.75 -0.40 -20.33
CA LYS A 245 5.48 0.44 -21.28
C LYS A 245 4.94 0.29 -22.71
N GLU A 246 4.66 -0.94 -23.12
CA GLU A 246 4.07 -1.25 -24.43
C GLU A 246 2.72 -0.60 -24.59
N TRP A 247 1.85 -0.71 -23.57
CA TRP A 247 0.58 0.02 -23.54
C TRP A 247 0.81 1.52 -23.69
N CYS A 248 1.76 2.10 -22.94
CA CYS A 248 2.02 3.54 -23.04
C CYS A 248 2.48 3.94 -24.45
N ASN A 249 3.33 3.15 -25.11
CA ASN A 249 3.79 3.46 -26.46
C ASN A 249 2.69 3.34 -27.52
N GLU A 250 1.67 2.51 -27.28
CA GLU A 250 0.54 2.33 -28.19
C GLU A 250 -0.50 3.46 -28.06
N TYR A 251 -0.71 3.97 -26.85
CA TYR A 251 -1.84 4.87 -26.55
C TYR A 251 -1.46 6.31 -26.16
N LEU A 252 -0.20 6.63 -25.82
CA LEU A 252 0.29 7.98 -25.49
C LEU A 252 1.20 8.56 -26.58
#